data_AF-Q67TF8-F1
#
_entry.id   AF-Q67TF8-F1
#
_cell.length_a   1.000
_cell.length_b   1.000
_cell.length_c   1.000
_cell.angle_alpha   90.00
_cell.angle_beta   90.00
_cell.angle_gamma   90.00
#
_symmetry.space_group_name_H-M   'P 1'
#
loop_
_entity.id
_entity.type
_entity.pdbx_description
1 polymer ?
#
loop_
_entity_poly.entity_id
_entity_poly.type
_entity_poly.pdbx_seq_one_letter_code
_entity_poly.pdbx_strand_id
1 'polypeptide(L)' 'MANRRLSMRKIREILRLKWEVGLSARQIARSLSISHSTVLDMLRRFECSGLSWPLPNIDDAELEAKLYPPKG' A
#
# COMPACT_ATOMS: atom_id res chain seq x y z
N MET A 1 0.97 -18.18 9.43
CA MET A 1 0.26 -17.64 8.24
C MET A 1 1.28 -16.98 7.34
N ALA A 2 1.46 -17.45 6.11
CA ALA A 2 2.40 -16.87 5.17
C ALA A 2 1.97 -15.43 4.88
N ASN A 3 2.74 -14.44 5.36
CA ASN A 3 2.54 -13.03 5.07
C ASN A 3 2.86 -12.80 3.59
N ARG A 4 1.92 -13.14 2.70
CA ARG A 4 2.07 -12.98 1.26
C ARG A 4 2.05 -11.49 1.00
N ARG A 5 3.25 -10.90 0.92
CA ARG A 5 3.44 -9.47 0.64
C ARG A 5 2.69 -9.14 -0.65
N LEU A 6 1.95 -8.03 -0.64
CA LEU A 6 1.40 -7.48 -1.87
C LEU A 6 2.57 -7.12 -2.79
N SER A 7 2.43 -7.38 -4.09
CA SER A 7 3.40 -6.85 -5.05
C SER A 7 3.40 -5.32 -5.01
N MET A 8 4.53 -4.68 -5.28
CA MET A 8 4.62 -3.21 -5.30
C MET A 8 3.63 -2.59 -6.27
N ARG A 9 3.35 -3.26 -7.39
CA ARG A 9 2.26 -2.87 -8.32
C ARG A 9 0.90 -2.77 -7.63
N LYS A 10 0.53 -3.76 -6.81
CA LYS A 10 -0.73 -3.71 -6.04
C LYS A 10 -0.72 -2.61 -4.99
N ILE A 11 0.42 -2.38 -4.34
CA ILE A 11 0.57 -1.31 -3.34
C ILE A 11 0.33 0.04 -4.01
N ARG A 12 1.04 0.35 -5.10
CA ARG A 12 0.84 1.58 -5.87
C ARG A 12 -0.61 1.76 -6.30
N GLU A 13 -1.26 0.69 -6.75
CA GLU A 13 -2.67 0.76 -7.16
C GLU A 13 -3.63 1.01 -5.98
N ILE A 14 -3.36 0.46 -4.79
CA ILE A 14 -4.12 0.82 -3.57
C ILE A 14 -3.99 2.32 -3.29
N LEU A 15 -2.77 2.85 -3.35
CA LEU A 15 -2.53 4.28 -3.12
C LEU A 15 -3.28 5.12 -4.19
N ARG A 16 -3.13 4.77 -5.46
CA ARG A 16 -3.81 5.44 -6.58
C ARG A 16 -5.33 5.48 -6.38
N LEU A 17 -5.95 4.33 -6.10
CA LEU A 17 -7.38 4.25 -5.86
C LEU A 17 -7.83 5.05 -4.63
N LYS A 18 -6.99 5.13 -3.59
CA LYS A 18 -7.29 5.88 -2.37
C LYS A 18 -7.23 7.39 -2.56
N TRP A 19 -6.16 7.90 -3.19
CA TRP A 19 -5.90 9.34 -3.25
C TRP A 19 -6.26 9.98 -4.60
N GLU A 20 -6.10 9.30 -5.74
CA GLU A 20 -6.52 9.85 -7.04
C GLU A 20 -8.01 9.64 -7.28
N VAL A 21 -8.52 8.45 -6.98
CA VAL A 21 -9.93 8.11 -7.23
C VAL A 21 -10.83 8.40 -6.01
N GLY A 22 -10.26 8.47 -4.80
CA GLY A 22 -11.02 8.75 -3.59
C GLY A 22 -11.83 7.55 -3.06
N LEU A 23 -11.47 6.32 -3.42
CA LEU A 23 -12.20 5.13 -2.98
C LEU A 23 -11.98 4.81 -1.50
N SER A 24 -13.00 4.24 -0.87
CA SER A 24 -12.89 3.67 0.47
C SER A 24 -12.05 2.37 0.46
N ALA A 25 -11.44 2.02 1.60
CA ALA A 25 -10.68 0.78 1.74
C ALA A 25 -11.50 -0.47 1.34
N ARG A 26 -12.82 -0.46 1.59
CA ARG A 26 -13.74 -1.54 1.19
C ARG A 26 -13.92 -1.64 -0.33
N GLN A 27 -14.03 -0.51 -1.02
CA GLN A 27 -14.11 -0.48 -2.48
C GLN A 27 -12.78 -0.92 -3.11
N ILE A 28 -11.66 -0.45 -2.57
CA ILE A 28 -10.32 -0.86 -3.02
C ILE A 28 -10.13 -2.37 -2.87
N ALA A 29 -10.48 -2.93 -1.70
CA ALA A 29 -10.40 -4.36 -1.42
C ALA A 29 -11.17 -5.20 -2.46
N ARG A 30 -12.41 -4.77 -2.78
CA ARG A 30 -13.22 -5.39 -3.83
C ARG A 30 -12.58 -5.25 -5.21
N SER A 31 -12.08 -4.06 -5.55
CA SER A 31 -11.46 -3.78 -6.86
C SER A 31 -10.22 -4.63 -7.12
N LEU A 32 -9.41 -4.88 -6.08
CA LEU A 32 -8.14 -5.59 -6.19
C LEU A 32 -8.22 -7.06 -5.77
N SER A 33 -9.41 -7.54 -5.42
CA SER A 33 -9.67 -8.90 -4.88
C SER A 33 -8.72 -9.27 -3.74
N ILE A 34 -8.59 -8.36 -2.78
CA ILE A 34 -7.78 -8.54 -1.56
C ILE A 34 -8.64 -8.29 -0.33
N SER A 35 -8.21 -8.80 0.83
CA SER A 35 -8.95 -8.60 2.07
C SER A 35 -8.95 -7.12 2.48
N HIS A 36 -10.09 -6.68 3.04
CA HIS A 36 -10.23 -5.32 3.57
C HIS A 36 -9.21 -5.01 4.67
N SER A 37 -8.90 -5.99 5.53
CA SER A 37 -7.87 -5.86 6.56
C SER A 37 -6.48 -5.60 5.96
N THR A 38 -6.09 -6.30 4.90
CA THR A 38 -4.81 -6.07 4.23
C THR A 38 -4.72 -4.68 3.61
N VAL A 39 -5.81 -4.16 3.03
CA VAL A 39 -5.83 -2.77 2.53
C VAL A 39 -5.65 -1.77 3.67
N LEU A 40 -6.39 -1.94 4.77
CA LEU A 40 -6.27 -1.06 5.93
C LEU A 40 -4.86 -1.11 6.54
N ASP A 41 -4.30 -2.30 6.73
CA ASP A 41 -2.96 -2.46 7.28
C ASP A 41 -1.90 -1.85 6.36
N MET A 42 -2.06 -1.96 5.04
CA MET A 42 -1.18 -1.32 4.08
C MET A 42 -1.29 0.21 4.12
N LEU A 43 -2.50 0.76 4.16
CA LEU A 43 -2.71 2.22 4.24
C LEU A 43 -2.14 2.79 5.54
N ARG A 44 -2.35 2.10 6.66
CA ARG A 44 -1.73 2.47 7.95
C ARG A 44 -0.21 2.43 7.90
N ARG A 45 0.38 1.39 7.29
CA ARG A 45 1.84 1.33 7.10
C ARG A 45 2.35 2.47 6.24
N PHE A 46 1.61 2.82 5.18
CA PHE A 46 1.95 3.95 4.33
C PHE A 46 1.93 5.26 5.13
N GLU A 47 0.89 5.51 5.92
CA GLU A 47 0.83 6.67 6.82
C GLU A 47 1.98 6.67 7.84
N CYS A 48 2.30 5.53 8.44
CA CYS A 48 3.42 5.40 9.37
C CYS A 48 4.80 5.56 8.71
N SER A 49 4.92 5.31 7.40
CA SER A 49 6.19 5.44 6.66
C SER A 49 6.60 6.90 6.43
N GLY A 50 5.71 7.85 6.69
CA GLY A 50 5.93 9.27 6.41
C GLY A 50 5.97 9.61 4.92
N LEU A 51 5.61 8.67 4.05
CA LEU A 51 5.43 8.91 2.63
C LEU A 51 4.13 9.68 2.38
N SER A 52 4.19 10.60 1.42
CA SER A 52 3.03 11.29 0.89
C SER A 52 2.67 10.73 -0.48
N TRP A 53 1.39 10.85 -0.83
CA TRP A 53 0.92 10.70 -2.21
C TRP A 53 0.77 12.09 -2.84
N PRO A 54 1.16 12.31 -4.12
CA PRO A 54 1.80 11.36 -5.02
C PRO A 54 3.20 10.97 -4.53
N LEU A 55 3.57 9.71 -4.79
CA LEU A 55 4.89 9.21 -4.41
C LEU A 55 5.99 10.07 -5.06
N PRO A 56 7.09 10.35 -4.35
CA PRO A 56 8.27 10.95 -4.97
C PRO A 56 8.84 10.03 -6.07
N ASN A 57 9.82 10.50 -6.84
CA ASN A 57 10.50 9.69 -7.87
C ASN A 57 11.36 8.59 -7.24
N ILE A 58 10.71 7.61 -6.61
CA ILE A 58 11.31 6.47 -5.93
C ILE A 58 10.96 5.19 -6.68
N ASP A 59 11.89 4.24 -6.64
CA ASP A 59 11.68 2.94 -7.27
C ASP A 59 10.82 2.00 -6.40
N ASP A 60 10.50 0.82 -6.94
CA ASP A 60 9.74 -0.20 -6.20
C ASP A 60 10.49 -0.71 -4.96
N ALA A 61 11.83 -0.72 -4.99
CA ALA A 61 12.66 -1.25 -3.92
C ALA A 61 12.73 -0.27 -2.73
N GLU A 62 12.87 1.02 -3.00
CA GLU A 62 12.82 2.11 -2.02
C GLU A 62 11.45 2.20 -1.37
N LEU A 63 10.37 2.06 -2.16
CA LEU A 63 9.02 1.98 -1.64
C LEU A 63 8.85 0.77 -0.72
N GLU A 64 9.33 -0.41 -1.13
CA GLU A 64 9.28 -1.62 -0.29
C GLU A 64 10.08 -1.42 1.00
N ALA A 65 11.29 -0.88 0.93
CA ALA A 65 12.15 -0.66 2.08
C ALA A 65 11.54 0.30 3.11
N LYS A 66 10.83 1.36 2.64
CA LYS A 66 10.13 2.30 3.52
C LYS A 66 8.87 1.71 4.15
N LEU A 67 8.13 0.86 3.43
CA LEU A 67 6.90 0.23 3.92
C LEU A 67 7.15 -1.01 4.78
N TYR A 68 8.26 -1.71 4.52
CA TYR A 68 8.64 -2.96 5.16
C TYR A 68 10.13 -2.90 5.55
N PRO A 69 10.51 -2.02 6.50
CA PRO A 69 11.89 -2.00 6.98
C PRO A 69 12.25 -3.38 7.54
N PRO A 70 13.47 -3.87 7.28
CA PRO A 70 13.92 -5.11 7.90
C PRO A 70 13.83 -4.94 9.42
N LYS A 71 13.20 -5.90 10.10
CA LYS A 71 13.30 -5.98 11.55
C LYS A 71 14.77 -6.26 11.86
N GLY A 72 15.47 -5.25 12.37
CA GLY A 72 16.79 -5.44 12.98
C GLY A 72 16.73 -6.41 14.15
#